data_AF-A0A2W2DTE5-F1
#
_entry.id   AF-A0A2W2DTE5-F1
#
_cell.length_a   1.000
_cell.length_b   1.000
_cell.length_c   1.000
_cell.angle_alpha   90.00
_cell.angle_beta   90.00
_cell.angle_gamma   90.00
#
_symmetry.space_group_name_H-M   'P 1'
#
loop_
_entity.id
_entity.type
_entity.pdbx_description
1 polymer ?
#
loop_
_entity_poly.entity_id
_entity_poly.type
_entity_poly.pdbx_seq_one_letter_code
_entity_poly.pdbx_strand_id
1 'polypeptide(L)'
;MSLIIDTTGGRQWAAHIEQSCKYWWLVLWEPGRQRFTAYYRGPWKPGGVYRTGTTPEELWTRIVATQAEGRRHAAASASTAVPPLLPDELPVPPWKAAG
;
A
#
# COMPACT_ATOMS: atom_id res chain seq x y z
N MET A 1 9.61 16.33 13.97
CA MET A 1 9.23 17.33 12.95
C MET A 1 8.41 16.58 11.91
N SER A 2 7.09 16.74 11.90
CA SER A 2 6.22 16.00 10.96
C SER A 2 6.34 16.64 9.58
N LEU A 3 6.85 15.87 8.61
CA LEU A 3 6.95 16.30 7.23
C LEU A 3 5.53 16.46 6.66
N ILE A 4 5.08 17.69 6.43
CA ILE A 4 3.78 17.93 5.81
C ILE A 4 3.91 17.59 4.32
N ILE A 5 3.17 16.57 3.88
CA ILE A 5 3.05 16.22 2.46
C ILE A 5 1.95 17.09 1.86
N ASP A 6 2.27 17.85 0.80
CA ASP A 6 1.26 18.63 0.09
C ASP A 6 0.29 17.73 -0.69
N THR A 7 -0.81 18.31 -1.18
CA THR A 7 -1.85 17.52 -1.88
C THR A 7 -1.34 16.84 -3.14
N THR A 8 -0.43 17.49 -3.87
CA THR A 8 0.13 16.95 -5.12
C THR A 8 1.06 15.79 -4.82
N GLY A 9 2.02 15.98 -3.90
CA GLY A 9 2.94 14.94 -3.44
C GLY A 9 2.21 13.75 -2.82
N GLY A 10 1.13 14.00 -2.06
CA GLY A 10 0.30 12.94 -1.49
C GLY A 10 -0.40 12.12 -2.57
N ARG A 11 -1.01 12.75 -3.57
CA ARG A 11 -1.64 12.04 -4.70
C ARG A 11 -0.63 11.27 -5.54
N GLN A 12 0.54 11.85 -5.80
CA GLN A 12 1.62 11.18 -6.53
C GLN A 12 2.10 9.93 -5.78
N TRP A 13 2.30 10.01 -4.46
CA TRP A 13 2.64 8.85 -3.63
C TRP A 13 1.56 7.79 -3.63
N ALA A 14 0.29 8.17 -3.52
CA ALA A 14 -0.82 7.21 -3.56
C ALA A 14 -0.81 6.41 -4.87
N ALA A 15 -0.70 7.11 -6.01
CA ALA A 15 -0.58 6.48 -7.33
C ALA A 15 0.66 5.58 -7.45
N HIS A 16 1.79 5.99 -6.87
CA HIS A 16 3.01 5.20 -6.89
C HIS A 16 2.89 3.88 -6.12
N ILE A 17 2.30 3.94 -4.92
CA ILE A 17 2.11 2.76 -4.08
C ILE A 17 1.14 1.80 -4.76
N GLU A 18 0.05 2.32 -5.33
CA GLU A 18 -0.91 1.52 -6.10
C GLU A 18 -0.24 0.82 -7.30
N GLN A 19 0.58 1.54 -8.08
CA GLN A 19 1.34 0.96 -9.18
C GLN A 19 2.34 -0.11 -8.70
N SER A 20 3.06 0.16 -7.61
CA SER A 20 4.00 -0.78 -6.99
C SER A 20 3.30 -2.05 -6.48
N CYS A 21 2.05 -1.92 -6.06
CA CYS A 21 1.18 -3.04 -5.71
C CYS A 21 0.53 -3.72 -6.93
N LYS A 22 0.91 -3.36 -8.16
CA LYS A 22 0.27 -3.80 -9.42
C LYS A 22 -1.26 -3.65 -9.40
N TYR A 23 -1.76 -2.57 -8.82
CA TYR A 23 -3.18 -2.24 -8.72
C TYR A 23 -4.03 -3.24 -7.93
N TRP A 24 -3.41 -4.12 -7.13
CA TRP A 24 -4.17 -4.96 -6.20
C TRP A 24 -4.79 -4.15 -5.05
N TRP A 25 -4.29 -2.94 -4.81
CA TRP A 25 -4.73 -2.05 -3.74
C TRP A 25 -5.18 -0.73 -4.34
N LEU A 26 -6.37 -0.26 -3.95
CA LEU A 26 -6.77 1.13 -4.14
C LEU A 26 -6.09 1.97 -3.07
N VAL A 27 -5.37 3.02 -3.45
CA VAL A 27 -4.66 3.89 -2.50
C VAL A 27 -5.13 5.33 -2.67
N LEU A 28 -5.50 5.97 -1.56
CA LEU A 28 -6.03 7.32 -1.50
C LEU A 28 -5.17 8.19 -0.59
N TRP A 29 -4.91 9.42 -1.01
CA TRP A 29 -4.46 10.50 -0.14
C TRP A 29 -5.67 11.29 0.37
N GLU A 30 -5.77 11.50 1.68
CA GLU A 30 -6.83 12.29 2.33
C GLU A 30 -6.24 13.60 2.87
N PRO A 31 -6.22 14.71 2.09
CA PRO A 31 -5.54 15.95 2.48
C PRO A 31 -6.03 16.53 3.80
N GLY A 32 -7.35 16.51 4.03
CA GLY A 32 -7.96 17.05 5.25
C GLY A 32 -7.60 16.27 6.53
N ARG A 33 -7.10 15.03 6.39
CA ARG A 33 -6.64 14.20 7.51
C ARG A 33 -5.13 13.94 7.50
N GLN A 34 -4.41 14.50 6.52
CA GLN A 34 -2.99 14.25 6.26
C GLN A 34 -2.60 12.77 6.39
N ARG A 35 -3.33 11.89 5.68
CA ARG A 35 -3.08 10.45 5.74
C ARG A 35 -3.35 9.77 4.41
N PHE A 36 -2.70 8.63 4.24
CA PHE A 36 -3.01 7.65 3.22
C PHE A 36 -3.99 6.60 3.74
N THR A 37 -4.84 6.11 2.85
CA THR A 37 -5.71 4.96 3.06
C THR A 37 -5.58 4.02 1.88
N ALA A 38 -5.21 2.77 2.14
CA ALA A 38 -5.17 1.70 1.17
C ALA A 38 -6.28 0.68 1.46
N TYR A 39 -6.95 0.23 0.41
CA TYR A 39 -8.00 -0.77 0.46
C TYR A 39 -7.66 -1.95 -0.45
N TYR A 40 -7.79 -3.15 0.08
CA TYR A 40 -7.68 -4.41 -0.67
C TYR A 40 -8.93 -5.24 -0.47
N ARG A 41 -9.38 -5.92 -1.53
CA ARG A 41 -10.36 -7.00 -1.46
C ARG A 41 -10.03 -8.04 -2.52
N GLY A 42 -10.04 -9.30 -2.12
CA GLY A 42 -9.79 -10.40 -3.04
C GLY A 42 -10.10 -11.75 -2.41
N PRO A 43 -9.79 -12.85 -3.11
CA PRO A 43 -10.26 -14.19 -2.75
C PRO A 43 -9.93 -14.63 -1.32
N TRP A 44 -8.76 -14.29 -0.80
CA TRP A 44 -8.35 -14.65 0.57
C TRP A 44 -8.87 -13.66 1.64
N LYS A 45 -9.33 -12.47 1.25
CA LYS A 45 -9.90 -11.45 2.14
C LYS A 45 -11.21 -10.90 1.54
N PRO A 46 -12.28 -11.71 1.49
CA PRO A 46 -13.53 -11.34 0.80
C PRO A 46 -14.27 -10.18 1.46
N GLY A 47 -14.08 -9.97 2.77
CA GLY A 47 -14.59 -8.80 3.51
C GLY A 47 -13.81 -7.51 3.27
N GLY A 48 -12.69 -7.58 2.53
CA GLY A 48 -11.78 -6.47 2.32
C GLY A 48 -10.96 -6.12 3.58
N VAL A 49 -10.01 -5.21 3.41
CA VAL A 49 -9.18 -4.68 4.48
C VAL A 49 -8.77 -3.25 4.16
N TYR A 50 -8.82 -2.39 5.18
CA TYR A 50 -8.29 -1.04 5.13
C TYR A 50 -7.01 -0.94 5.92
N ARG A 51 -6.01 -0.28 5.34
CA ARG A 51 -4.78 0.14 6.02
C ARG A 51 -4.62 1.63 5.86
N THR A 52 -4.20 2.31 6.91
CA THR A 52 -3.94 3.74 6.90
C THR A 52 -2.49 4.02 7.23
N GLY A 53 -1.96 5.20 6.91
CA GLY A 53 -0.62 5.63 7.31
C GLY A 53 -0.49 7.14 7.19
N THR A 54 0.26 7.78 8.07
CA THR A 54 0.52 9.23 7.97
C THR A 54 1.68 9.54 7.02
N THR A 55 2.53 8.54 6.74
CA THR A 55 3.58 8.60 5.72
C THR A 55 3.45 7.46 4.70
N PRO A 56 4.09 7.58 3.52
CA PRO A 56 4.18 6.48 2.55
C PRO A 56 4.80 5.21 3.15
N GLU A 57 5.84 5.35 3.96
CA GLU A 57 6.55 4.26 4.63
C GLU A 57 5.61 3.50 5.58
N GLU A 58 4.88 4.22 6.44
CA GLU A 58 3.94 3.61 7.37
C GLU A 58 2.85 2.81 6.65
N LEU A 59 2.31 3.36 5.55
CA LEU A 59 1.32 2.66 4.75
C LEU A 59 1.92 1.41 4.10
N TRP A 60 3.12 1.54 3.52
CA TRP A 60 3.82 0.45 2.85
C TRP A 60 4.08 -0.73 3.77
N THR A 61 4.64 -0.50 4.96
CA THR A 61 4.87 -1.55 5.96
C THR A 61 3.58 -2.31 6.28
N ARG A 62 2.45 -1.60 6.39
CA ARG A 62 1.14 -2.22 6.67
C ARG A 62 0.60 -3.02 5.48
N ILE A 63 0.83 -2.57 4.24
CA ILE A 63 0.47 -3.30 3.01
C ILE A 63 1.30 -4.58 2.90
N VAL A 64 2.62 -4.48 3.06
CA VAL A 64 3.56 -5.62 2.99
C VAL A 64 3.18 -6.68 4.03
N ALA A 65 2.95 -6.28 5.28
CA ALA A 65 2.50 -7.19 6.33
C ALA A 65 1.17 -7.89 5.99
N THR A 66 0.24 -7.17 5.34
CA THR A 66 -1.06 -7.72 4.93
C THR A 66 -0.90 -8.75 3.79
N GLN A 67 -0.01 -8.51 2.84
CA GLN A 67 0.24 -9.48 1.77
C GLN A 67 1.03 -10.70 2.26
N ALA A 68 1.95 -10.53 3.22
CA ALA A 68 2.61 -11.64 3.89
C ALA A 68 1.61 -12.51 4.65
N GLU A 69 0.64 -11.91 5.36
CA GLU A 69 -0.51 -12.62 5.96
C GLU A 69 -1.28 -13.42 4.90
N GLY A 70 -1.70 -12.77 3.81
CA GLY A 70 -2.44 -13.42 2.73
C GLY A 70 -1.72 -14.61 2.12
N ARG A 71 -0.39 -14.52 1.94
CA ARG A 71 0.43 -15.64 1.45
C ARG A 71 0.49 -16.82 2.41
N ARG A 72 0.61 -16.56 3.72
CA ARG A 72 0.54 -17.64 4.73
C ARG A 72 -0.80 -18.37 4.67
N HIS A 73 -1.91 -17.64 4.51
CA HIS A 73 -3.24 -18.25 4.36
C HIS A 73 -3.38 -19.04 3.06
N ALA A 74 -2.88 -18.54 1.93
CA ALA A 74 -2.93 -19.26 0.66
C ALA A 74 -2.11 -20.54 0.67
N ALA A 75 -0.91 -20.51 1.25
CA ALA A 75 -0.10 -21.71 1.44
C ALA A 75 -0.83 -22.79 2.26
N ALA A 76 -1.59 -22.38 3.28
CA ALA A 76 -2.37 -23.30 4.11
C ALA A 76 -3.65 -23.82 3.44
N SER A 77 -4.18 -23.14 2.42
CA SER A 77 -5.48 -23.43 1.80
C SER A 77 -5.41 -23.86 0.33
N ALA A 78 -4.21 -24.03 -0.23
CA ALA A 78 -3.96 -24.30 -1.65
C ALA A 78 -4.60 -23.29 -2.63
N SER A 79 -4.88 -22.07 -2.16
CA SER A 79 -5.42 -21.00 -3.01
C SER A 79 -4.30 -20.36 -3.85
N THR A 80 -4.54 -20.20 -5.14
CA THR A 80 -3.54 -19.67 -6.09
C THR A 80 -3.63 -18.17 -6.32
N ALA A 81 -4.68 -17.50 -5.86
CA ALA A 81 -4.94 -16.09 -6.12
C ALA A 81 -4.58 -15.19 -4.93
N VAL A 82 -3.29 -14.93 -4.74
CA VAL A 82 -2.77 -13.95 -3.77
C VAL A 82 -1.88 -12.91 -4.44
N PRO A 83 -1.85 -11.66 -3.91
CA PRO A 83 -0.94 -10.64 -4.40
C PRO A 83 0.54 -11.09 -4.40
N PRO A 84 1.40 -10.49 -5.24
CA PRO A 84 2.85 -10.70 -5.16
C PRO A 84 3.36 -10.39 -3.76
N LEU A 85 4.40 -11.09 -3.28
CA LEU A 85 5.09 -10.68 -2.06
C LEU A 85 5.86 -9.42 -2.39
N LEU A 86 5.56 -8.34 -1.69
CA LEU A 86 6.27 -7.08 -1.83
C LEU A 86 7.54 -7.07 -0.97
N PRO A 87 8.60 -6.36 -1.40
CA PRO A 87 9.76 -6.09 -0.55
C PRO A 87 9.38 -5.19 0.63
N ASP A 88 10.11 -5.32 1.74
CA ASP A 88 9.90 -4.50 2.93
C ASP A 88 10.30 -3.03 2.72
N GLU A 89 11.19 -2.76 1.76
CA GLU A 89 11.65 -1.43 1.41
C GLU A 89 10.59 -0.66 0.61
N LEU A 90 10.34 0.59 1.01
CA LEU A 90 9.43 1.48 0.28
C LEU A 90 10.00 1.77 -1.13
N PRO A 91 9.23 1.55 -2.20
CA PRO A 91 9.69 1.89 -3.55
C PRO A 91 9.95 3.39 -3.66
N VAL A 92 11.11 3.74 -4.23
CA VAL A 92 11.49 5.13 -4.48
C VAL A 92 10.76 5.63 -5.73
N PRO A 93 9.94 6.69 -5.63
CA PRO A 93 9.28 7.24 -6.80
C PRO A 93 10.28 7.84 -7.78
N PRO A 94 10.06 7.69 -9.09
CA PRO A 94 11.00 8.19 -10.10
C PRO A 94 11.23 9.71 -10.03
N TRP A 95 10.24 10.48 -9.57
CA TRP A 95 10.38 11.93 -9.36
C TRP A 95 11.14 12.33 -8.09
N LYS A 96 11.36 11.39 -7.16
CA LYS A 96 12.17 11.60 -5.94
C LYS A 96 13.62 11.15 -6.12
N ALA A 97 13.89 10.22 -7.05
CA ALA A 97 15.24 9.74 -7.33
C ALA A 97 16.10 10.73 -8.15
N ALA A 98 15.48 11.73 -8.77
CA ALA A 98 16.15 12.73 -9.62
C ALA A 98 16.56 14.01 -8.86
N GLY A 99 16.47 14.03 -7.53
CA GLY A 99 16.75 15.18 -6.66
C GLY A 99 18.02 15.05 -5.86
#